data_AF-A0A374U9V0-F1
#
_entry.id   AF-A0A374U9V0-F1
#
_cell.length_a   1.000
_cell.length_b   1.000
_cell.length_c   1.000
_cell.angle_alpha   90.00
_cell.angle_beta   90.00
_cell.angle_gamma   90.00
#
_symmetry.space_group_name_H-M   'P 1'
#
loop_
_entity.id
_entity.type
_entity.pdbx_description
1 polymer ?
#
loop_
_entity_poly.entity_id
_entity_poly.type
_entity_poly.pdbx_seq_one_letter_code
_entity_poly.pdbx_strand_id
1 'polypeptide(L)' 'ACAGALGLRLAGPAVYFGKLVEKPTIGDASREIEWGDIARATRLMLAASVCALVLFGAARAAVVLAVGAMA' A
#
# COMPACT_ATOMS: atom_id res chain seq x y z
N ALA A 1 5.30 -1.58 1.90
CA ALA A 1 4.35 -1.79 3.02
C ALA A 1 3.30 -2.88 2.75
N CYS A 2 2.82 -3.11 1.52
CA CYS A 2 1.75 -4.10 1.26
C CYS A 2 2.06 -5.52 1.78
N ALA A 3 3.22 -6.09 1.43
CA ALA A 3 3.63 -7.42 1.88
C ALA A 3 3.60 -7.56 3.41
N GLY A 4 4.21 -6.61 4.12
CA GLY A 4 4.21 -6.58 5.59
C GLY A 4 2.81 -6.39 6.19
N ALA A 5 1.98 -5.51 5.63
CA ALA A 5 0.62 -5.29 6.09
C ALA A 5 -0.29 -6.53 5.92
N LEU A 6 0.04 -7.41 4.96
CA LEU A 6 -0.65 -8.68 4.76
C LEU A 6 -0.01 -9.85 5.50
N GLY A 7 1.14 -9.65 6.16
CA GLY A 7 1.92 -10.72 6.80
C GLY A 7 2.51 -11.72 5.80
N LEU A 8 2.88 -11.23 4.61
CA LEU A 8 3.37 -12.02 3.50
C LEU A 8 4.81 -11.67 3.17
N ARG A 9 5.57 -12.67 2.71
CA ARG A 9 6.84 -12.49 2.03
C ARG A 9 6.63 -12.53 0.53
N LEU A 10 6.81 -11.37 -0.12
CA LEU A 10 6.65 -11.21 -1.57
C LEU A 10 8.01 -10.97 -2.25
N ALA A 11 8.01 -10.99 -3.59
CA ALA A 11 9.22 -10.92 -4.42
C ALA A 11 10.16 -12.11 -4.17
N GLY A 12 11.48 -11.90 -4.29
CA GLY A 12 12.48 -12.96 -4.25
C GLY A 12 13.09 -13.25 -5.63
N PRO A 13 13.91 -14.31 -5.72
CA PRO A 13 14.63 -14.66 -6.94
C PRO A 13 13.68 -14.88 -8.11
N ALA A 14 14.02 -14.32 -9.28
CA ALA A 14 13.19 -14.42 -10.48
C ALA A 14 14.05 -14.79 -11.68
N VAL A 15 13.49 -15.59 -12.59
CA VAL A 15 14.18 -15.98 -13.82
C VAL A 15 13.74 -15.06 -14.95
N TYR A 16 14.70 -14.35 -15.54
CA TYR A 16 14.49 -13.51 -16.73
C TYR A 16 15.42 -13.97 -17.85
N PHE A 17 14.88 -14.25 -19.03
CA PHE A 17 15.65 -14.69 -20.20
C PHE A 17 16.61 -15.87 -19.90
N GLY A 18 16.15 -16.82 -19.07
CA GLY A 18 16.95 -17.97 -18.64
C GLY A 18 18.02 -17.67 -17.58
N LYS A 19 18.14 -16.42 -17.10
CA LYS A 19 19.07 -16.03 -16.03
C LYS A 19 18.33 -15.84 -14.72
N LEU A 20 18.82 -16.48 -13.67
CA LEU A 20 18.37 -16.23 -12.30
C LEU A 20 18.84 -14.84 -11.87
N VAL A 21 17.91 -13.99 -11.47
CA VAL A 21 18.15 -12.66 -10.94
C VAL A 21 17.74 -12.66 -9.48
N GLU A 22 18.73 -12.62 -8.61
CA GLU A 22 18.54 -12.49 -7.17
C GLU A 22 17.93 -11.12 -6.85
N LYS A 23 16.86 -11.12 -6.06
CA LYS A 23 16.18 -9.92 -5.58
C LYS A 23 15.84 -10.11 -4.11
N PRO A 24 15.93 -9.05 -3.28
CA PRO A 24 15.49 -9.13 -1.91
C PRO A 24 14.00 -9.45 -1.85
N THR A 25 13.61 -10.20 -0.83
CA THR A 25 12.20 -10.39 -0.49
C THR A 25 11.67 -9.17 0.27
N ILE A 26 10.36 -9.00 0.26
CA ILE A 26 9.67 -7.88 0.93
C ILE A 26 8.65 -8.45 1.91
N GLY A 27 8.69 -7.98 3.16
CA GLY A 27 7.77 -8.40 4.22
C GLY A 27 8.20 -9.71 4.90
N ASP A 28 7.46 -10.07 5.93
CA ASP A 28 7.74 -11.23 6.78
C ASP A 28 6.89 -12.43 6.36
N ALA A 29 7.46 -13.63 6.44
CA ALA A 29 6.76 -14.88 6.10
C ALA A 29 5.86 -15.37 7.24
N SER A 30 5.00 -14.49 7.76
CA SER A 30 4.12 -14.80 8.90
C SER A 30 3.04 -15.81 8.55
N ARG A 31 2.70 -15.95 7.26
CA ARG A 31 1.85 -17.02 6.71
C ARG A 31 2.09 -17.22 5.22
N GLU A 32 1.56 -18.31 4.68
CA GLU A 32 1.58 -18.60 3.24
C GLU A 32 0.61 -17.74 2.42
N ILE A 33 0.91 -17.62 1.13
CA ILE A 33 0.10 -16.89 0.15
C ILE A 33 -1.10 -17.75 -0.25
N GLU A 34 -2.28 -17.14 -0.29
CA GLU A 34 -3.50 -17.78 -0.78
C GLU A 34 -4.29 -16.84 -1.71
N TRP A 35 -5.26 -17.40 -2.44
CA TRP A 35 -6.07 -16.65 -3.41
C TRP A 35 -6.79 -15.43 -2.80
N GLY A 36 -7.17 -15.51 -1.53
CA GLY A 36 -7.80 -14.41 -0.80
C GLY A 36 -6.92 -13.15 -0.68
N ASP A 37 -5.60 -13.28 -0.89
CA ASP A 37 -4.66 -12.17 -0.78
C ASP A 37 -4.83 -11.11 -1.85
N ILE A 38 -5.35 -11.49 -3.02
CA ILE A 38 -5.68 -10.54 -4.08
C ILE A 38 -6.73 -9.56 -3.58
N ALA A 39 -7.83 -10.06 -3.02
CA ALA A 39 -8.89 -9.23 -2.47
C ALA A 39 -8.43 -8.41 -1.26
N ARG A 40 -7.59 -8.98 -0.38
CA ARG A 40 -7.02 -8.26 0.76
C ARG A 40 -6.10 -7.13 0.34
N ALA A 41 -5.27 -7.33 -0.69
CA ALA A 41 -4.42 -6.29 -1.26
C ALA A 41 -5.25 -5.14 -1.84
N THR A 42 -6.33 -5.43 -2.59
CA THR A 42 -7.25 -4.40 -3.10
C THR A 42 -7.93 -3.63 -1.97
N ARG A 43 -8.41 -4.32 -0.92
CA ARG A 43 -9.02 -3.67 0.25
C ARG A 43 -8.03 -2.76 0.96
N LEU A 44 -6.78 -3.20 1.12
CA LEU A 44 -5.71 -2.41 1.72
C LEU A 44 -5.42 -1.14 0.91
N MET A 45 -5.33 -1.27 -0.42
CA MET A 45 -5.15 -0.12 -1.32
C MET A 45 -6.30 0.88 -1.18
N LEU A 46 -7.55 0.41 -1.25
CA LEU A 46 -8.73 1.27 -1.13
C LEU A 46 -8.78 1.98 0.23
N ALA A 47 -8.47 1.27 1.32
CA ALA A 47 -8.39 1.86 2.64
C ALA A 47 -7.34 2.99 2.69
N ALA A 48 -6.14 2.74 2.16
CA ALA A 48 -5.10 3.76 2.09
C ALA A 48 -5.52 4.98 1.24
N SER A 49 -6.17 4.76 0.10
CA SER A 49 -6.67 5.82 -0.77
C SER A 49 -7.76 6.67 -0.09
N VAL A 50 -8.71 6.04 0.61
CA VAL A 50 -9.75 6.76 1.36
C VAL A 50 -9.14 7.55 2.50
N CYS A 51 -8.20 6.96 3.26
CA CYS A 51 -7.49 7.68 4.32
C CYS A 51 -6.77 8.92 3.77
N ALA A 52 -6.05 8.78 2.65
CA ALA A 52 -5.37 9.90 2.01
C ALA A 52 -6.38 10.98 1.54
N LEU A 53 -7.48 10.57 0.91
CA LEU A 53 -8.51 11.50 0.46
C LEU A 53 -9.11 12.31 1.61
N VAL A 54 -9.43 11.64 2.72
CA VAL A 54 -10.00 12.30 3.91
C VAL A 54 -8.99 13.26 4.52
N LEU A 55 -7.74 12.83 4.71
CA LEU A 55 -6.69 13.65 5.32
C LEU A 55 -6.39 14.89 4.48
N PHE A 56 -6.11 14.73 3.19
CA PHE A 56 -5.79 15.86 2.32
C PHE A 56 -7.02 16.72 2.00
N GLY A 57 -8.20 16.10 1.89
CA GLY A 57 -9.47 16.81 1.74
C GLY A 57 -9.77 17.71 2.94
N ALA A 58 -9.61 17.19 4.16
CA ALA A 58 -9.79 17.94 5.40
C ALA A 58 -8.75 19.06 5.53
N ALA A 59 -7.48 18.78 5.23
CA ALA A 59 -6.42 19.78 5.25
C ALA A 59 -6.72 20.94 4.28
N ARG A 60 -7.15 20.62 3.05
CA ARG A 60 -7.55 21.63 2.06
C ARG A 60 -8.74 22.46 2.56
N ALA A 61 -9.78 21.82 3.08
CA ALA A 61 -10.95 22.51 3.61
C ALA A 61 -10.58 23.46 4.75
N ALA A 62 -9.72 23.03 5.67
CA ALA A 62 -9.23 23.85 6.77
C ALA A 62 -8.48 25.10 6.26
N VAL A 63 -7.60 24.96 5.26
CA VAL A 63 -6.89 26.10 4.66
C VAL A 63 -7.86 27.08 4.01
N VAL A 64 -8.83 26.58 3.23
CA VAL A 64 -9.82 27.44 2.56
C VAL A 64 -10.67 28.21 3.57
N LEU A 65 -11.14 27.54 4.62
CA LEU A 65 -11.93 28.17 5.68
C LEU A 65 -11.11 29.22 6.46
N ALA A 66 -9.85 28.91 6.77
CA ALA A 66 -8.98 29.84 7.48
C ALA A 66 -8.70 31.10 6.66
N VAL A 67 -8.37 30.96 5.37
CA VAL A 67 -8.12 32.11 4.48
C VAL A 67 -9.42 32.91 4.25
N GLY A 68 -10.55 32.22 4.03
CA GLY A 68 -11.84 32.88 3.84
C GLY A 68 -12.34 33.63 5.08
N ALA A 69 -11.98 33.19 6.29
CA ALA A 69 -12.30 33.91 7.53
C ALA A 69 -11.39 35.13 7.78
N MET A 70 -10.27 35.26 7.05
CA MET A 70 -9.31 36.37 7.14
C MET A 70 -9.53 37.46 6.08
N ALA A 71 -10.41 37.23 5.11
CA ALA A 71 -10.81 38.18 4.07
C ALA A 71 -12.13 38.87 4.45
#